data_AF-A0A964QHV7-F1
#
_entry.id   AF-A0A964QHV7-F1
#
_cell.length_a   1.000
_cell.length_b   1.000
_cell.length_c   1.000
_cell.angle_alpha   90.00
_cell.angle_beta   90.00
_cell.angle_gamma   90.00
#
_symmetry.space_group_name_H-M   'P 1'
#
loop_
_entity.id
_entity.type
_entity.pdbx_description
1 polymer ?
#
loop_
_entity_poly.entity_id
_entity_poly.type
_entity_poly.pdbx_seq_one_letter_code
_entity_poly.pdbx_strand_id
1 'polypeptide(L)'
;MGSRPVLPGYWVGIGLARIGEDLPAARAAATHSALEDIALQLEAQVHSATRLRVREEDTGMSQEYRSEISIQTGGELKRVEIAGTYEDTEHCWVYARLSMEEFRRERQEEVEGARRQVQALFLQAESSETVEALGRYLGALVALRQAAGDPLVVVYRGQQLALATEIPLRFQQLLARIHLEPVVIGKALKQGARVDQALEVRTRLKEGRPLSGLPLYFRFVRGAGALDPVAVTDSLGMGRSVLHQVRGTKYSRQ
;
A
#
# COMPACT_ATOMS: atom_id res chain seq x y z
N MET A 1 -43.06 4.27 -8.29
CA MET A 1 -41.72 3.82 -8.74
C MET A 1 -41.25 4.82 -9.77
N GLY A 2 -40.50 5.85 -9.34
CA GLY A 2 -39.96 6.86 -10.25
C GLY A 2 -38.70 6.32 -10.91
N SER A 3 -38.72 6.22 -12.24
CA SER A 3 -37.55 5.89 -13.04
C SER A 3 -36.46 6.93 -12.78
N ARG A 4 -35.33 6.46 -12.27
CA ARG A 4 -34.14 7.25 -11.98
C ARG A 4 -33.66 7.93 -13.27
N PRO A 5 -33.29 9.23 -13.25
CA PRO A 5 -32.76 9.88 -14.43
C PRO A 5 -31.44 9.19 -14.83
N VAL A 6 -31.44 8.57 -16.01
CA VAL A 6 -30.25 8.01 -16.63
C VAL A 6 -29.66 9.12 -17.49
N LEU A 7 -28.50 9.64 -17.09
CA LEU A 7 -27.72 10.53 -17.92
C LEU A 7 -26.65 9.68 -18.62
N PRO A 8 -26.74 9.46 -19.95
CA PRO A 8 -25.74 8.68 -20.67
C PRO A 8 -24.34 9.25 -20.42
N GLY A 9 -23.39 8.38 -20.07
CA GLY A 9 -22.00 8.78 -19.81
C GLY A 9 -21.72 9.29 -18.39
N TYR A 10 -22.70 9.29 -17.48
CA TYR A 10 -22.49 9.69 -16.09
C TYR A 10 -23.06 8.65 -15.12
N TRP A 11 -22.34 8.39 -14.02
CA TRP A 11 -22.98 7.87 -12.82
C TRP A 11 -23.68 9.02 -12.11
N VAL A 12 -24.90 8.78 -11.66
CA VAL A 12 -25.75 9.80 -11.04
C VAL A 12 -26.06 9.35 -9.63
N GLY A 13 -25.88 10.21 -8.64
CA GLY A 13 -26.27 9.99 -7.25
C GLY A 13 -27.38 10.95 -6.85
N ILE A 14 -28.41 10.44 -6.17
CA ILE A 14 -29.46 11.29 -5.61
C ILE A 14 -29.52 11.04 -4.12
N GLY A 15 -29.21 12.07 -3.34
CA GLY A 15 -29.30 12.03 -1.90
C GLY A 15 -30.48 12.85 -1.39
N LEU A 16 -31.12 12.35 -0.33
CA LEU A 16 -32.26 12.97 0.33
C LEU A 16 -31.99 13.03 1.83
N ALA A 17 -32.20 14.20 2.43
CA ALA A 17 -32.20 14.36 3.88
C ALA A 17 -33.39 15.19 4.33
N ARG A 18 -33.91 14.90 5.51
CA ARG A 18 -34.96 15.71 6.14
C ARG A 18 -34.34 16.97 6.74
N ILE A 19 -34.94 18.12 6.50
CA ILE A 19 -34.53 19.39 7.10
C ILE A 19 -34.96 19.36 8.57
N GLY A 20 -33.96 19.33 9.45
CA GLY A 20 -34.12 19.51 10.89
C GLY A 20 -34.03 20.98 11.28
N GLU A 21 -33.44 21.28 12.43
CA GLU A 21 -33.18 22.67 12.85
C GLU A 21 -32.03 23.34 12.05
N ASP A 22 -31.14 22.54 11.47
CA ASP A 22 -29.94 23.01 10.76
C ASP A 22 -29.95 22.56 9.28
N LEU A 23 -30.20 23.53 8.39
CA LEU A 23 -30.22 23.33 6.94
C LEU A 23 -28.84 22.91 6.37
N PRO A 24 -27.71 23.55 6.75
CA PRO A 24 -26.37 23.05 6.48
C PRO A 24 -26.15 21.56 6.80
N ALA A 25 -26.63 21.08 7.95
CA ALA A 25 -26.52 19.67 8.32
C ALA A 25 -27.34 18.76 7.40
N ALA A 26 -28.57 19.17 7.04
CA ALA A 26 -29.40 18.45 6.07
C ALA A 26 -28.74 18.40 4.67
N ARG A 27 -28.13 19.51 4.22
CA ARG A 27 -27.36 19.54 2.96
C ARG A 27 -26.17 18.59 2.99
N ALA A 28 -25.41 18.55 4.10
CA ALA A 28 -24.28 17.64 4.24
C ALA A 28 -24.73 16.16 4.23
N ALA A 29 -25.83 15.84 4.91
CA ALA A 29 -26.41 14.50 4.91
C ALA A 29 -26.92 14.08 3.53
N ALA A 30 -27.64 14.96 2.82
CA ALA A 30 -28.07 14.69 1.45
C ALA A 30 -26.88 14.53 0.50
N THR A 31 -25.83 15.35 0.66
CA THR A 31 -24.60 15.20 -0.12
C THR A 31 -23.93 13.85 0.13
N HIS A 32 -23.79 13.46 1.40
CA HIS A 32 -23.21 12.16 1.76
C HIS A 32 -23.98 11.00 1.13
N SER A 33 -25.31 11.01 1.23
CA SER A 33 -26.18 9.99 0.63
C SER A 33 -26.04 9.94 -0.90
N ALA A 34 -25.90 11.08 -1.58
CA ALA A 34 -25.68 11.12 -3.04
C ALA A 34 -24.31 10.51 -3.44
N LEU A 35 -23.28 10.74 -2.62
CA LEU A 35 -21.94 10.16 -2.81
C LEU A 35 -21.95 8.64 -2.57
N GLU A 36 -22.59 8.16 -1.51
CA GLU A 36 -22.76 6.73 -1.24
C GLU A 36 -23.48 5.99 -2.38
N ASP A 37 -24.48 6.62 -2.97
CA ASP A 37 -25.25 6.07 -4.09
C ASP A 37 -24.39 5.95 -5.36
N ILE A 38 -23.47 6.88 -5.62
CA ILE A 38 -22.46 6.75 -6.70
C ILE A 38 -21.44 5.66 -6.35
N ALA A 39 -20.95 5.62 -5.11
CA ALA A 39 -20.03 4.59 -4.62
C ALA A 39 -20.59 3.17 -4.84
N LEU A 40 -21.85 2.92 -4.47
CA LEU A 40 -22.50 1.63 -4.67
C LEU A 40 -22.61 1.24 -6.15
N GLN A 41 -22.80 2.20 -7.05
CA GLN A 41 -22.82 1.94 -8.49
C GLN A 41 -21.44 1.56 -9.03
N LEU A 42 -20.39 2.25 -8.58
CA LEU A 42 -19.01 1.93 -8.91
C LEU A 42 -18.65 0.52 -8.41
N GLU A 43 -18.97 0.21 -7.15
CA GLU A 43 -18.77 -1.11 -6.56
C GLU A 43 -19.48 -2.21 -7.36
N ALA A 44 -20.75 -2.01 -7.71
CA ALA A 44 -21.52 -2.98 -8.50
C ALA A 44 -20.90 -3.23 -9.89
N GLN A 45 -20.42 -2.17 -10.56
CA GLN A 45 -19.77 -2.28 -11.86
C GLN A 45 -18.42 -2.98 -11.78
N VAL A 46 -17.60 -2.66 -10.78
CA VAL A 46 -16.32 -3.33 -10.52
C VAL A 46 -16.58 -4.80 -10.19
N HIS A 47 -17.54 -5.13 -9.32
CA HIS A 47 -17.90 -6.51 -9.00
C HIS A 47 -18.41 -7.30 -10.22
N SER A 48 -19.06 -6.64 -11.19
CA SER A 48 -19.46 -7.26 -12.45
C SER A 48 -18.26 -7.55 -13.35
N ALA A 49 -17.35 -6.58 -13.51
CA ALA A 49 -16.12 -6.74 -14.30
C ALA A 49 -15.17 -7.79 -13.69
N THR A 50 -15.06 -7.82 -12.36
CA THR A 50 -14.21 -8.76 -11.63
C THR A 50 -14.77 -10.18 -11.66
N ARG A 51 -16.10 -10.39 -11.57
CA ARG A 51 -16.70 -11.73 -11.72
C ARG A 51 -16.42 -12.35 -13.09
N LEU A 52 -16.33 -11.52 -14.14
CA LEU A 52 -15.95 -11.98 -15.47
C LEU A 52 -14.48 -12.40 -15.52
N ARG A 53 -13.58 -11.61 -14.92
CA ARG A 53 -12.12 -11.87 -14.89
C ARG A 53 -11.70 -13.03 -13.98
N VAL A 54 -12.31 -13.18 -12.80
CA VAL A 54 -12.03 -14.29 -11.86
C VAL A 54 -12.46 -15.64 -12.42
N ARG A 55 -13.38 -15.67 -13.40
CA ARG A 55 -13.71 -16.89 -14.14
C ARG A 55 -12.59 -17.30 -15.12
N GLU A 56 -11.70 -16.38 -15.49
CA GLU A 56 -10.58 -16.61 -16.39
C GLU A 56 -9.28 -16.94 -15.64
N GLU A 57 -9.11 -16.45 -14.39
CA GLU A 57 -7.96 -16.75 -13.53
C GLU A 57 -8.41 -17.32 -12.18
N ASP A 58 -8.30 -18.64 -12.06
CA ASP A 58 -8.62 -19.41 -10.87
C ASP A 58 -7.48 -19.25 -9.83
N THR A 59 -7.62 -18.36 -8.83
CA THR A 59 -6.94 -18.46 -7.51
C THR A 59 -7.46 -17.42 -6.51
N GLY A 60 -7.55 -17.84 -5.24
CA GLY A 60 -8.21 -17.11 -4.15
C GLY A 60 -7.60 -15.75 -3.81
N MET A 61 -8.36 -14.69 -4.08
CA MET A 61 -7.95 -13.31 -3.81
C MET A 61 -9.09 -12.44 -3.24
N SER A 62 -10.16 -13.02 -2.69
CA SER A 62 -11.40 -12.28 -2.41
C SER A 62 -11.36 -11.20 -1.31
N GLN A 63 -10.42 -11.22 -0.35
CA GLN A 63 -10.45 -10.30 0.81
C GLN A 63 -9.63 -9.03 0.60
N GLU A 64 -8.43 -9.12 0.05
CA GLU A 64 -7.54 -7.96 -0.16
C GLU A 64 -8.15 -6.97 -1.17
N TYR A 65 -8.86 -7.49 -2.20
CA TYR A 65 -9.58 -6.66 -3.17
C TYR A 65 -10.74 -5.87 -2.58
N ARG A 66 -11.47 -6.40 -1.58
CA ARG A 66 -12.58 -5.65 -0.96
C ARG A 66 -12.07 -4.45 -0.19
N SER A 67 -10.91 -4.58 0.47
CA SER A 67 -10.24 -3.49 1.15
C SER A 67 -9.65 -2.46 0.17
N GLU A 68 -9.17 -2.90 -0.99
CA GLU A 68 -8.68 -2.01 -2.04
C GLU A 68 -9.82 -1.20 -2.68
N ILE A 69 -10.97 -1.83 -2.94
CA ILE A 69 -12.17 -1.18 -3.48
C ILE A 69 -12.66 -0.08 -2.52
N SER A 70 -12.79 -0.37 -1.21
CA SER A 70 -13.31 0.63 -0.26
C SER A 70 -12.39 1.85 -0.09
N ILE A 71 -11.07 1.65 -0.18
CA ILE A 71 -10.08 2.74 -0.14
C ILE A 71 -10.11 3.56 -1.44
N GLN A 72 -10.27 2.90 -2.60
CA GLN A 72 -10.38 3.54 -3.91
C GLN A 72 -11.63 4.44 -3.99
N THR A 73 -12.79 3.91 -3.60
CA THR A 73 -14.06 4.66 -3.58
C THR A 73 -13.92 5.96 -2.77
N GLY A 74 -13.28 5.94 -1.60
CA GLY A 74 -13.08 7.15 -0.78
C GLY A 74 -12.23 8.26 -1.44
N GLY A 75 -11.27 7.90 -2.29
CA GLY A 75 -10.47 8.86 -3.06
C GLY A 75 -11.21 9.40 -4.29
N GLU A 76 -12.02 8.55 -4.93
CA GLU A 76 -12.81 8.83 -6.13
C GLU A 76 -13.98 9.80 -5.83
N LEU A 77 -14.56 9.75 -4.63
CA LEU A 77 -15.65 10.63 -4.20
C LEU A 77 -15.29 12.13 -4.17
N LYS A 78 -14.00 12.48 -4.20
CA LYS A 78 -13.55 13.88 -4.31
C LYS A 78 -13.82 14.51 -5.68
N ARG A 79 -14.08 13.69 -6.71
CA ARG A 79 -14.24 14.11 -8.11
C ARG A 79 -15.70 14.15 -8.56
N VAL A 80 -16.62 13.91 -7.61
CA VAL A 80 -18.05 13.98 -7.86
C VAL A 80 -18.49 15.45 -7.89
N GLU A 81 -19.18 15.83 -8.97
CA GLU A 81 -19.76 17.15 -9.11
C GLU A 81 -21.14 17.20 -8.45
N ILE A 82 -21.37 18.22 -7.63
CA ILE A 82 -22.71 18.57 -7.17
C ILE A 82 -23.37 19.41 -8.27
N ALA A 83 -24.14 18.75 -9.13
CA ALA A 83 -24.78 19.38 -10.28
C ALA A 83 -26.08 20.11 -9.91
N GLY A 84 -26.62 19.87 -8.72
CA GLY A 84 -27.71 20.68 -8.18
C GLY A 84 -28.08 20.32 -6.75
N THR A 85 -28.64 21.31 -6.05
CA THR A 85 -29.27 21.13 -4.74
C THR A 85 -30.67 21.73 -4.82
N TYR A 86 -31.66 20.99 -4.35
CA TYR A 86 -33.05 21.45 -4.26
C TYR A 86 -33.53 21.29 -2.83
N GLU A 87 -34.30 22.25 -2.34
CA GLU A 87 -34.76 22.29 -0.96
C GLU A 87 -36.22 22.72 -0.93
N ASP A 88 -37.01 22.08 -0.07
CA ASP A 88 -38.34 22.56 0.31
C ASP A 88 -38.41 22.81 1.83
N THR A 89 -39.61 22.84 2.42
CA THR A 89 -39.80 23.08 3.85
C THR A 89 -39.40 21.90 4.74
N GLU A 90 -39.30 20.69 4.20
CA GLU A 90 -39.12 19.46 4.97
C GLU A 90 -37.91 18.64 4.51
N HIS A 91 -37.39 18.87 3.31
CA HIS A 91 -36.43 18.00 2.65
C HIS A 91 -35.39 18.79 1.83
N CYS A 92 -34.18 18.24 1.82
CA CYS A 92 -33.08 18.66 0.97
C CYS A 92 -32.71 17.50 0.06
N TRP A 93 -32.61 17.79 -1.24
CA TRP A 93 -32.15 16.86 -2.27
C TRP A 93 -30.85 17.36 -2.87
N VAL A 94 -29.92 16.43 -3.07
CA VAL A 94 -28.65 16.70 -3.75
C VAL A 94 -28.55 15.79 -4.97
N TYR A 95 -28.33 16.41 -6.12
CA TYR A 95 -28.05 15.76 -7.39
C TYR A 95 -26.56 15.81 -7.66
N ALA A 96 -25.92 14.65 -7.62
CA ALA A 96 -24.51 14.48 -7.84
C ALA A 96 -24.25 13.67 -9.12
N ARG A 97 -23.16 13.96 -9.81
CA ARG A 97 -22.76 13.20 -11.01
C ARG A 97 -21.26 12.97 -11.09
N LEU A 98 -20.87 11.86 -11.72
CA LEU A 98 -19.49 11.52 -12.03
C LEU A 98 -19.39 11.11 -13.51
N SER A 99 -18.52 11.77 -14.27
CA SER A 99 -18.27 11.46 -15.68
C SER A 99 -17.59 10.11 -15.83
N MET A 100 -18.18 9.21 -16.62
CA MET A 100 -17.61 7.89 -16.91
C MET A 100 -16.36 7.99 -17.76
N GLU A 101 -16.32 8.93 -18.71
CA GLU A 101 -15.19 9.12 -19.61
C GLU A 101 -13.98 9.67 -18.87
N GLU A 102 -14.17 10.72 -18.07
CA GLU A 102 -13.08 11.33 -17.30
C GLU A 102 -12.55 10.35 -16.26
N PHE A 103 -13.43 9.64 -15.56
CA PHE A 103 -13.05 8.58 -14.63
C PHE A 103 -12.18 7.51 -15.31
N ARG A 104 -12.59 7.02 -16.48
CA ARG A 104 -11.82 6.01 -17.24
C ARG A 104 -10.48 6.56 -17.71
N ARG A 105 -10.45 7.79 -18.24
CA ARG A 105 -9.23 8.46 -18.71
C ARG A 105 -8.22 8.60 -17.57
N GLU A 106 -8.65 9.15 -16.44
CA GLU A 106 -7.79 9.34 -15.27
C GLU A 106 -7.32 8.01 -14.71
N ARG A 107 -8.19 7.00 -14.64
CA ARG A 107 -7.78 5.66 -14.20
C ARG A 107 -6.73 5.06 -15.12
N GLN A 108 -6.88 5.26 -16.42
CA GLN A 108 -5.89 4.85 -17.40
C GLN A 108 -4.58 5.64 -17.24
N GLU A 109 -4.63 6.94 -16.98
CA GLU A 109 -3.44 7.75 -16.69
C GLU A 109 -2.71 7.33 -15.42
N GLU A 110 -3.44 6.99 -14.35
CA GLU A 110 -2.90 6.44 -13.10
C GLU A 110 -2.20 5.11 -13.34
N VAL A 111 -2.87 4.20 -14.07
CA VAL A 111 -2.31 2.89 -14.44
C VAL A 111 -1.06 3.05 -15.30
N GLU A 112 -1.10 3.89 -16.33
CA GLU A 112 0.06 4.14 -17.19
C GLU A 112 1.19 4.86 -16.43
N GLY A 113 0.85 5.73 -15.48
CA GLY A 113 1.80 6.33 -14.54
C GLY A 113 2.52 5.28 -13.69
N ALA A 114 1.76 4.38 -13.07
CA ALA A 114 2.30 3.27 -12.30
C ALA A 114 3.19 2.36 -13.17
N ARG A 115 2.76 2.04 -14.40
CA ARG A 115 3.55 1.24 -15.36
C ARG A 115 4.88 1.90 -15.71
N ARG A 116 4.88 3.20 -16.02
CA ARG A 116 6.12 3.97 -16.22
C ARG A 116 7.02 3.96 -14.99
N GLN A 117 6.43 4.10 -13.80
CA GLN A 117 7.17 4.09 -12.55
C GLN A 117 7.83 2.72 -12.29
N VAL A 118 7.11 1.61 -12.52
CA VAL A 118 7.66 0.26 -12.38
C VAL A 118 8.86 0.07 -13.32
N GLN A 119 8.74 0.46 -14.59
CA GLN A 119 9.84 0.36 -15.55
C GLN A 119 11.05 1.20 -15.12
N ALA A 120 10.82 2.45 -14.73
CA ALA A 120 11.89 3.34 -14.28
C ALA A 120 12.61 2.79 -13.04
N LEU A 121 11.87 2.32 -12.04
CA LEU A 121 12.43 1.75 -10.82
C LEU A 121 13.22 0.47 -11.10
N PHE A 122 12.73 -0.40 -12.00
CA PHE A 122 13.47 -1.59 -12.44
C PHE A 122 14.80 -1.21 -13.09
N LEU A 123 14.79 -0.31 -14.09
CA LEU A 123 16.00 0.10 -14.80
C LEU A 123 17.01 0.78 -13.86
N GLN A 124 16.53 1.62 -12.95
CA GLN A 124 17.40 2.24 -11.96
C GLN A 124 17.95 1.20 -10.97
N ALA A 125 17.16 0.22 -10.52
CA ALA A 125 17.64 -0.84 -9.62
C ALA A 125 18.78 -1.64 -10.26
N GLU A 126 18.67 -1.92 -11.56
CA GLU A 126 19.68 -2.62 -12.35
C GLU A 126 21.03 -1.90 -12.45
N SER A 127 21.05 -0.58 -12.31
CA SER A 127 22.27 0.24 -12.36
C SER A 127 22.75 0.70 -10.99
N SER A 128 22.15 0.20 -9.91
CA SER A 128 22.38 0.70 -8.55
C SER A 128 23.19 -0.25 -7.68
N GLU A 129 23.80 0.30 -6.63
CA GLU A 129 24.42 -0.50 -5.57
C GLU A 129 23.37 -1.27 -4.77
N THR A 130 23.79 -2.34 -4.09
CA THR A 130 22.86 -3.38 -3.57
C THR A 130 21.74 -2.84 -2.68
N VAL A 131 22.06 -1.98 -1.70
CA VAL A 131 21.05 -1.45 -0.76
C VAL A 131 20.06 -0.53 -1.48
N GLU A 132 20.54 0.30 -2.40
CA GLU A 132 19.71 1.20 -3.18
C GLU A 132 18.84 0.44 -4.18
N ALA A 133 19.39 -0.62 -4.78
CA ALA A 133 18.67 -1.53 -5.67
C ALA A 133 17.53 -2.24 -4.91
N LEU A 134 17.75 -2.72 -3.68
CA LEU A 134 16.70 -3.30 -2.83
C LEU A 134 15.55 -2.30 -2.61
N GLY A 135 15.87 -1.04 -2.28
CA GLY A 135 14.87 0.01 -2.08
C GLY A 135 14.06 0.26 -3.35
N ARG A 136 14.72 0.33 -4.51
CA ARG A 136 14.05 0.51 -5.80
C ARG A 136 13.19 -0.67 -6.22
N TYR A 137 13.66 -1.89 -6.00
CA TYR A 137 12.86 -3.09 -6.23
C TYR A 137 11.63 -3.14 -5.33
N LEU A 138 11.78 -2.77 -4.05
CA LEU A 138 10.64 -2.66 -3.15
C LEU A 138 9.63 -1.62 -3.64
N GLY A 139 10.10 -0.45 -4.07
CA GLY A 139 9.24 0.56 -4.70
C GLY A 139 8.54 0.03 -5.96
N ALA A 140 9.25 -0.74 -6.79
CA ALA A 140 8.69 -1.33 -8.00
C ALA A 140 7.63 -2.39 -7.69
N LEU A 141 7.82 -3.20 -6.63
CA LEU A 141 6.81 -4.14 -6.13
C LEU A 141 5.55 -3.42 -5.64
N VAL A 142 5.69 -2.28 -4.96
CA VAL A 142 4.55 -1.46 -4.54
C VAL A 142 3.82 -0.87 -5.76
N ALA A 143 4.56 -0.32 -6.71
CA ALA A 143 3.99 0.25 -7.93
C ALA A 143 3.34 -0.82 -8.84
N LEU A 144 3.85 -2.05 -8.84
CA LEU A 144 3.25 -3.19 -9.56
C LEU A 144 1.83 -3.49 -9.09
N ARG A 145 1.52 -3.31 -7.81
CA ARG A 145 0.13 -3.49 -7.30
C ARG A 145 -0.85 -2.49 -7.91
N GLN A 146 -0.36 -1.29 -8.23
CA GLN A 146 -1.16 -0.21 -8.82
C GLN A 146 -1.20 -0.31 -10.35
N ALA A 147 -0.21 -0.95 -10.95
CA ALA A 147 -0.14 -1.24 -12.38
C ALA A 147 -1.01 -2.45 -12.73
N ALA A 148 -2.30 -2.23 -12.96
CA ALA A 148 -3.22 -3.25 -13.46
C ALA A 148 -3.21 -3.32 -15.01
N GLY A 149 -3.74 -4.40 -15.58
CA GLY A 149 -3.97 -4.54 -17.03
C GLY A 149 -2.92 -5.40 -17.72
N ASP A 150 -2.52 -5.00 -18.92
CA ASP A 150 -1.69 -5.82 -19.82
C ASP A 150 -0.31 -6.17 -19.23
N PRO A 151 0.28 -7.32 -19.63
CA PRO A 151 1.61 -7.72 -19.21
C PRO A 151 2.64 -6.61 -19.39
N LEU A 152 3.30 -6.24 -18.29
CA LEU A 152 4.30 -5.20 -18.30
C LEU A 152 5.65 -5.80 -18.70
N VAL A 153 6.10 -5.49 -19.91
CA VAL A 153 7.38 -5.96 -20.45
C VAL A 153 8.36 -4.81 -20.64
N VAL A 154 9.65 -5.10 -20.50
CA VAL A 154 10.74 -4.17 -20.84
C VAL A 154 11.79 -4.89 -21.67
N VAL A 155 12.43 -4.17 -22.59
CA VAL A 155 13.64 -4.67 -23.26
C VAL A 155 14.84 -4.31 -22.39
N TYR A 156 15.51 -5.31 -21.85
CA TYR A 156 16.71 -5.13 -21.03
C TYR A 156 17.81 -6.07 -21.52
N ARG A 157 18.99 -5.50 -21.84
CA ARG A 157 20.13 -6.23 -22.42
C ARG A 157 19.76 -7.09 -23.64
N GLY A 158 18.88 -6.56 -24.50
CA GLY A 158 18.42 -7.24 -25.72
C GLY A 158 17.37 -8.33 -25.51
N GLN A 159 16.89 -8.55 -24.28
CA GLN A 159 15.86 -9.54 -23.98
C GLN A 159 14.56 -8.87 -23.53
N GLN A 160 13.43 -9.44 -23.90
CA GLN A 160 12.13 -9.04 -23.36
C GLN A 160 11.92 -9.70 -22.00
N LEU A 161 11.70 -8.87 -20.99
CA LEU A 161 11.55 -9.28 -19.60
C LEU A 161 10.16 -8.91 -19.09
N ALA A 162 9.45 -9.88 -18.53
CA ALA A 162 8.18 -9.65 -17.85
C ALA A 162 8.43 -9.12 -16.43
N LEU A 163 8.13 -7.84 -16.19
CA LEU A 163 8.48 -7.16 -14.94
C LEU A 163 7.77 -7.72 -13.72
N ALA A 164 6.55 -8.23 -13.88
CA ALA A 164 5.80 -8.88 -12.80
C ALA A 164 6.51 -10.10 -12.21
N THR A 165 7.33 -10.80 -13.01
CA THR A 165 8.09 -11.98 -12.56
C THR A 165 9.54 -11.63 -12.22
N GLU A 166 10.15 -10.75 -13.01
CA GLU A 166 11.56 -10.40 -12.88
C GLU A 166 11.88 -9.57 -11.65
N ILE A 167 11.00 -8.63 -11.27
CA ILE A 167 11.21 -7.77 -10.08
C ILE A 167 11.25 -8.62 -8.79
N PRO A 168 10.26 -9.48 -8.48
CA PRO A 168 10.32 -10.35 -7.30
C PRO A 168 11.54 -11.26 -7.30
N LEU A 169 11.87 -11.86 -8.44
CA LEU A 169 13.01 -12.76 -8.59
C LEU A 169 14.34 -12.06 -8.23
N ARG A 170 14.59 -10.89 -8.82
CA ARG A 170 15.83 -10.12 -8.60
C ARG A 170 15.93 -9.59 -7.19
N PHE A 171 14.80 -9.14 -6.62
CA PHE A 171 14.73 -8.75 -5.22
C PHE A 171 15.12 -9.89 -4.28
N GLN A 172 14.56 -11.09 -4.48
CA GLN A 172 14.91 -12.29 -3.70
C GLN A 172 16.37 -12.69 -3.87
N GLN A 173 16.90 -12.61 -5.10
CA GLN A 173 18.32 -12.89 -5.37
C GLN A 173 19.26 -11.93 -4.65
N LEU A 174 18.93 -10.63 -4.59
CA LEU A 174 19.70 -9.66 -3.82
C LEU A 174 19.67 -9.97 -2.32
N LEU A 175 18.48 -10.22 -1.76
CA LEU A 175 18.35 -10.60 -0.35
C LEU A 175 19.15 -11.86 -0.01
N ALA A 176 19.11 -12.87 -0.87
CA ALA A 176 19.81 -14.14 -0.66
C ALA A 176 21.35 -14.01 -0.70
N ARG A 177 21.89 -12.85 -1.10
CA ARG A 177 23.34 -12.56 -1.08
C ARG A 177 23.77 -11.83 0.20
N ILE A 178 22.84 -11.36 1.02
CA ILE A 178 23.13 -10.62 2.25
C ILE A 178 23.32 -11.62 3.40
N HIS A 179 24.45 -11.50 4.08
CA HIS A 179 24.74 -12.20 5.32
C HIS A 179 24.70 -11.23 6.50
N LEU A 180 23.96 -11.63 7.53
CA LEU A 180 23.87 -10.93 8.81
C LEU A 180 24.55 -11.79 9.87
N GLU A 181 25.56 -11.23 10.51
CA GLU A 181 26.35 -11.91 11.55
C GLU A 181 26.25 -11.13 12.86
N PRO A 182 25.47 -11.61 13.83
CA PRO A 182 25.38 -10.96 15.13
C PRO A 182 26.70 -11.10 15.89
N VAL A 183 27.12 -10.02 16.54
CA VAL A 183 28.23 -10.04 17.49
C VAL A 183 27.72 -10.57 18.82
N VAL A 184 28.21 -11.74 19.24
CA VAL A 184 27.75 -12.42 20.45
C VAL A 184 28.16 -11.63 21.69
N ILE A 185 27.19 -11.34 22.56
CA ILE A 185 27.43 -10.73 23.87
C ILE A 185 27.65 -11.86 24.88
N GLY A 186 28.88 -12.00 25.38
CA GLY A 186 29.25 -13.02 26.38
C GLY A 186 28.87 -12.71 27.83
N LYS A 187 28.08 -11.65 28.08
CA LYS A 187 27.80 -11.15 29.44
C LYS A 187 26.39 -11.52 29.89
N ALA A 188 26.26 -12.14 31.06
CA ALA A 188 24.98 -12.36 31.72
C ALA A 188 24.34 -11.01 32.08
N LEU A 189 23.10 -10.79 31.63
CA LEU A 189 22.34 -9.57 31.91
C LEU A 189 21.39 -9.79 33.08
N LYS A 190 21.36 -8.84 34.02
CA LYS A 190 20.43 -8.89 35.16
C LYS A 190 19.05 -8.37 34.74
N GLN A 191 18.02 -9.18 34.98
CA GLN A 191 16.64 -8.80 34.69
C GLN A 191 16.22 -7.55 35.50
N GLY A 192 15.49 -6.64 34.87
CA GLY A 192 14.92 -5.43 35.48
C GLY A 192 15.91 -4.28 35.66
N ALA A 193 17.23 -4.55 35.63
CA ALA A 193 18.24 -3.51 35.66
C ALA A 193 18.30 -2.74 34.34
N ARG A 194 18.68 -1.45 34.41
CA ARG A 194 19.13 -0.73 33.23
C ARG A 194 20.46 -1.33 32.79
N VAL A 195 20.50 -1.74 31.54
CA VAL A 195 21.65 -2.37 30.90
C VAL A 195 21.78 -1.64 29.57
N ASP A 196 22.70 -0.68 29.45
CA ASP A 196 23.00 0.02 28.19
C ASP A 196 24.00 -0.80 27.36
N GLN A 197 23.55 -1.95 26.88
CA GLN A 197 24.39 -2.92 26.16
C GLN A 197 24.24 -2.74 24.65
N ALA A 198 25.36 -2.54 23.95
CA ALA A 198 25.39 -2.52 22.50
C ALA A 198 25.08 -3.90 21.92
N LEU A 199 24.14 -3.95 20.99
CA LEU A 199 23.81 -5.06 20.12
C LEU A 199 24.35 -4.73 18.74
N GLU A 200 25.30 -5.51 18.25
CA GLU A 200 25.96 -5.26 16.97
C GLU A 200 25.69 -6.40 16.00
N VAL A 201 25.46 -6.04 14.74
CA VAL A 201 25.28 -6.98 13.63
C VAL A 201 26.18 -6.52 12.50
N ARG A 202 27.07 -7.40 12.05
CA ARG A 202 27.87 -7.20 10.85
C ARG A 202 27.08 -7.66 9.64
N THR A 203 27.10 -6.85 8.59
CA THR A 203 26.39 -7.11 7.35
C THR A 203 27.36 -7.11 6.19
N ARG A 204 27.28 -8.16 5.37
CA ARG A 204 28.18 -8.35 4.22
C ARG A 204 27.47 -9.06 3.09
N LEU A 205 27.93 -8.83 1.87
CA LEU A 205 27.57 -9.67 0.74
C LEU A 205 28.32 -11.00 0.80
N LYS A 206 27.84 -12.01 0.07
CA LYS A 206 28.49 -13.31 -0.13
C LYS A 206 29.96 -13.18 -0.54
N GLU A 207 30.29 -12.16 -1.32
CA GLU A 207 31.64 -11.88 -1.79
C GLU A 207 32.52 -11.19 -0.71
N GLY A 208 32.02 -11.03 0.51
CA GLY A 208 32.74 -10.44 1.66
C GLY A 208 32.69 -8.92 1.75
N ARG A 209 32.10 -8.23 0.77
CA ARG A 209 31.97 -6.77 0.75
C ARG A 209 31.03 -6.30 1.87
N PRO A 210 31.41 -5.31 2.71
CA PRO A 210 30.51 -4.75 3.71
C PRO A 210 29.33 -4.03 3.05
N LEU A 211 28.15 -4.09 3.69
CA LEU A 211 26.94 -3.41 3.20
C LEU A 211 26.64 -2.17 4.04
N SER A 212 26.92 -1.00 3.49
CA SER A 212 26.59 0.29 4.10
C SER A 212 25.17 0.73 3.80
N GLY A 213 24.51 1.41 4.74
CA GLY A 213 23.19 2.01 4.57
C GLY A 213 22.02 1.04 4.68
N LEU A 214 22.26 -0.22 5.04
CA LEU A 214 21.21 -1.24 5.18
C LEU A 214 20.44 -0.99 6.51
N PRO A 215 19.12 -0.72 6.47
CA PRO A 215 18.32 -0.62 7.68
C PRO A 215 18.12 -2.01 8.31
N LEU A 216 18.37 -2.10 9.60
CA LEU A 216 18.19 -3.29 10.42
C LEU A 216 17.11 -3.02 11.47
N TYR A 217 16.26 -4.03 11.69
CA TYR A 217 15.22 -3.99 12.71
C TYR A 217 15.51 -5.01 13.82
N PHE A 218 15.64 -4.51 15.04
CA PHE A 218 15.91 -5.28 16.25
C PHE A 218 14.60 -5.48 17.02
N ARG A 219 14.33 -6.72 17.42
CA ARG A 219 13.18 -7.05 18.25
C ARG A 219 13.47 -8.23 19.15
N PHE A 220 12.76 -8.29 20.27
CA PHE A 220 12.73 -9.49 21.08
C PHE A 220 11.97 -10.60 20.34
N VAL A 221 12.62 -11.74 20.13
CA VAL A 221 11.94 -12.97 19.70
C VAL A 221 11.30 -13.67 20.91
N ARG A 222 11.94 -13.56 22.08
CA ARG A 222 11.46 -14.04 23.38
C ARG A 222 11.78 -13.01 24.47
N GLY A 223 10.95 -12.97 25.51
CA GLY A 223 11.06 -11.96 26.57
C GLY A 223 10.52 -10.60 26.13
N ALA A 224 10.73 -9.58 26.97
CA ALA A 224 10.37 -8.21 26.68
C ALA A 224 11.44 -7.26 27.23
N GLY A 225 11.40 -5.99 26.86
CA GLY A 225 12.40 -5.04 27.29
C GLY A 225 12.31 -3.70 26.58
N ALA A 226 13.34 -2.90 26.73
CA ALA A 226 13.52 -1.65 26.01
C ALA A 226 14.84 -1.74 25.23
N LEU A 227 14.79 -1.45 23.93
CA LEU A 227 15.95 -1.36 23.04
C LEU A 227 15.67 -0.34 21.94
N ASP A 228 16.71 0.14 21.26
CA ASP A 228 16.61 0.91 20.04
C ASP A 228 16.26 -0.02 18.87
N PRO A 229 15.04 0.05 18.30
CA PRO A 229 14.54 -0.99 17.39
C PRO A 229 15.08 -0.88 15.98
N VAL A 230 15.71 0.24 15.62
CA VAL A 230 16.21 0.49 14.26
C VAL A 230 17.66 0.91 14.32
N ALA A 231 18.46 0.34 13.44
CA ALA A 231 19.82 0.81 13.17
C ALA A 231 20.05 0.85 11.65
N VAL A 232 20.97 1.69 11.20
CA VAL A 232 21.45 1.70 9.82
C VAL A 232 22.92 1.30 9.84
N THR A 233 23.33 0.43 8.93
CA THR A 233 24.72 -0.02 8.87
C THR A 233 25.65 1.08 8.39
N ASP A 234 26.83 1.16 9.00
CA ASP A 234 27.88 2.12 8.63
C ASP A 234 28.70 1.68 7.41
N SER A 235 29.75 2.43 7.08
CA SER A 235 30.66 2.14 5.96
C SER A 235 31.40 0.80 6.08
N LEU A 236 31.49 0.23 7.28
CA LEU A 236 32.07 -1.09 7.55
C LEU A 236 31.00 -2.20 7.60
N GLY A 237 29.74 -1.86 7.29
CA GLY A 237 28.61 -2.77 7.33
C GLY A 237 28.15 -3.12 8.74
N MET A 238 28.53 -2.35 9.76
CA MET A 238 28.15 -2.57 11.14
C MET A 238 26.88 -1.80 11.49
N GLY A 239 25.83 -2.51 11.91
CA GLY A 239 24.63 -1.92 12.48
C GLY A 239 24.64 -2.09 14.00
N ARG A 240 24.37 -1.01 14.73
CA ARG A 240 24.40 -0.98 16.20
C ARG A 240 23.06 -0.50 16.77
N SER A 241 22.48 -1.32 17.62
CA SER A 241 21.32 -1.02 18.48
C SER A 241 21.78 -1.00 19.94
N VAL A 242 21.04 -0.31 20.81
CA VAL A 242 21.28 -0.33 22.25
C VAL A 242 20.12 -1.04 22.92
N LEU A 243 20.42 -2.14 23.61
CA LEU A 243 19.53 -2.69 24.62
C LEU A 243 19.64 -1.79 25.85
N HIS A 244 18.51 -1.42 26.47
CA HIS A 244 18.44 -0.61 27.69
C HIS A 244 17.92 -1.38 28.90
N GLN A 245 17.05 -2.37 28.67
CA GLN A 245 16.45 -3.16 29.76
C GLN A 245 15.95 -4.50 29.23
N VAL A 246 16.09 -5.55 30.05
CA VAL A 246 15.44 -6.86 29.82
C VAL A 246 14.45 -7.13 30.94
N ARG A 247 13.24 -7.55 30.57
CA ARG A 247 12.16 -8.00 31.46
C ARG A 247 11.87 -9.46 31.14
N GLY A 248 11.80 -10.29 32.16
CA GLY A 248 11.39 -11.68 32.04
C GLY A 248 9.88 -11.77 31.77
N THR A 249 9.49 -12.74 30.96
CA THR A 249 8.10 -13.16 30.83
C THR A 249 7.68 -13.83 32.13
N LYS A 250 6.57 -13.38 32.74
CA LYS A 250 5.87 -14.21 33.74
C LYS A 250 5.42 -15.48 33.00
N TYR A 251 6.09 -16.60 33.24
CA TYR A 251 5.46 -17.89 32.99
C TYR A 251 4.30 -17.98 33.97
N SER A 252 3.06 -17.84 33.47
CA SER A 252 1.90 -18.36 34.18
C SER A 252 2.08 -19.87 34.27
N ARG A 253 2.48 -20.36 35.45
CA ARG A 253 2.32 -21.76 35.79
C ARG A 253 0.81 -22.04 35.78
N GLN A 254 0.35 -22.86 34.85
CA GLN A 254 -0.79 -23.73 35.09
C GLN A 254 -0.25 -25.04 35.66
#